data_AF-A0A357C437-F1
#
_entry.id   AF-A0A357C437-F1
#
_cell.length_a   1.000
_cell.length_b   1.000
_cell.length_c   1.000
_cell.angle_alpha   90.00
_cell.angle_beta   90.00
_cell.angle_gamma   90.00
#
_symmetry.space_group_name_H-M   'P 1'
#
loop_
_entity.id
_entity.type
_entity.pdbx_description
1 polymer ?
#
loop_
_entity_poly.entity_id
_entity_poly.type
_entity_poly.pdbx_seq_one_letter_code
_entity_poly.pdbx_strand_id
1 'polypeptide(L)' 'FTASKIATFIKESGIENEVKHRELIIPGYVAILSGAIEDKLEGWKVTVGPREANGLPAFLKAKTA' A
#
# COMPACT_ATOMS: atom_id res chain seq x y z
N PHE A 1 11.65 8.40 1.20
CA PHE A 1 10.72 7.26 1.02
C PHE A 1 11.35 6.28 0.05
N THR A 2 11.71 5.07 0.50
CA THR A 2 12.24 4.01 -0.37
C THR A 2 11.43 2.74 -0.18
N ALA A 3 11.33 1.92 -1.24
CA ALA A 3 10.59 0.66 -1.18
C ALA A 3 11.06 -0.25 -0.04
N SER A 4 12.37 -0.34 0.19
CA SER A 4 12.94 -1.11 1.31
C SER A 4 12.45 -0.65 2.67
N LYS A 5 12.44 0.66 2.96
CA LYS A 5 11.99 1.17 4.26
C LYS A 5 10.51 0.88 4.50
N ILE A 6 9.68 0.99 3.47
CA ILE A 6 8.24 0.69 3.56
C ILE A 6 8.04 -0.81 3.81
N ALA A 7 8.72 -1.68 3.05
CA ALA A 7 8.61 -3.12 3.22
C ALA A 7 9.07 -3.58 4.61
N THR A 8 10.19 -3.06 5.12
CA THR A 8 10.67 -3.34 6.48
C THR A 8 9.66 -2.86 7.51
N PHE A 9 9.11 -1.65 7.36
CA PHE A 9 8.11 -1.11 8.28
C PHE A 9 6.85 -1.98 8.34
N ILE A 10 6.34 -2.49 7.21
CA ILE A 10 5.16 -3.36 7.18
C ILE A 10 5.43 -4.67 7.94
N LYS A 11 6.61 -5.28 7.76
CA LYS A 11 7.01 -6.50 8.49
C LYS A 11 7.19 -6.25 9.98
N GLU A 12 7.84 -5.14 10.37
CA GLU A 12 8.08 -4.78 11.77
C GLU A 12 6.81 -4.29 12.50
N SER A 13 5.89 -3.64 11.78
CA SER A 13 4.65 -3.12 12.34
C SER A 13 3.68 -4.23 12.78
N GLY A 14 3.93 -5.49 12.40
CA GLY A 14 3.08 -6.62 12.77
C GLY A 14 1.70 -6.62 12.12
N ILE A 15 1.47 -5.74 11.14
CA ILE A 15 0.17 -5.54 10.49
C ILE A 15 -0.34 -6.84 9.82
N GLU A 16 0.57 -7.73 9.43
CA GLU A 16 0.26 -9.06 8.87
C GLU A 16 -0.63 -9.91 9.79
N ASN A 17 -0.62 -9.65 11.11
CA ASN A 17 -1.47 -10.34 12.08
C ASN A 17 -2.79 -9.60 12.38
N GLU A 18 -2.90 -8.33 12.02
CA GLU A 18 -4.07 -7.49 12.30
C GLU A 18 -5.08 -7.51 11.14
N VAL A 19 -4.59 -7.65 9.90
CA VAL A 19 -5.44 -7.68 8.70
C VAL A 19 -5.50 -9.08 8.08
N LYS A 20 -6.72 -9.50 7.71
CA LYS A 20 -6.95 -10.74 6.95
C LYS A 20 -6.59 -10.63 5.46
N HIS A 21 -6.44 -9.40 4.98
CA HIS A 21 -6.08 -9.08 3.60
C HIS A 21 -4.66 -8.51 3.56
N ARG A 22 -3.91 -8.86 2.52
CA ARG A 22 -2.58 -8.31 2.27
C ARG A 22 -2.66 -7.30 1.12
N GLU A 23 -3.30 -6.16 1.36
CA GLU A 23 -3.38 -5.07 0.38
C GLU A 23 -2.80 -3.79 0.99
N LEU A 24 -1.83 -3.18 0.30
CA LEU A 24 -1.18 -1.95 0.71
C LEU A 24 -1.55 -0.84 -0.29
N ILE A 25 -2.13 0.25 0.20
CA ILE A 25 -2.46 1.42 -0.63
C ILE A 25 -1.37 2.47 -0.47
N ILE A 26 -0.69 2.83 -1.56
CA ILE A 26 0.36 3.85 -1.58
C ILE A 26 -0.12 5.13 -2.26
N PRO A 27 0.32 6.33 -1.84
CA PRO A 27 -0.04 7.58 -2.50
C PRO A 27 0.35 7.60 -3.99
N GLY A 28 -0.44 8.28 -4.82
CA GLY A 28 -0.17 8.40 -6.26
C GLY A 28 1.19 9.02 -6.61
N TYR A 29 1.78 9.80 -5.70
CA TYR A 29 3.11 10.38 -5.88
C TYR A 29 4.24 9.34 -5.86
N VAL A 30 4.04 8.24 -5.13
CA VAL A 30 5.02 7.16 -5.00
C VAL A 30 4.66 5.93 -5.82
N ALA A 31 3.76 6.08 -6.80
CA ALA A 31 3.33 5.01 -7.69
C ALA A 31 4.49 4.26 -8.36
N ILE A 32 5.58 4.96 -8.69
CA ILE A 32 6.79 4.36 -9.27
C ILE A 32 7.46 3.31 -8.37
N LEU A 33 7.21 3.37 -7.06
CA LEU A 33 7.78 2.45 -6.08
C LEU A 33 6.91 1.20 -5.90
N SER A 34 5.71 1.12 -6.50
CA SER A 34 4.78 0.00 -6.28
C SER A 34 5.41 -1.34 -6.61
N GLY A 35 6.04 -1.46 -7.79
CA GLY A 35 6.68 -2.71 -8.22
C GLY A 35 7.82 -3.15 -7.29
N ALA A 36 8.65 -2.20 -6.83
CA ALA A 36 9.74 -2.51 -5.91
C ALA A 36 9.25 -2.85 -4.49
N ILE A 37 8.07 -2.37 -4.09
CA ILE A 37 7.44 -2.73 -2.81
C ILE A 37 6.80 -4.11 -2.91
N GLU A 38 6.11 -4.40 -4.02
CA GLU A 38 5.45 -5.69 -4.28
C GLU A 38 6.47 -6.83 -4.38
N ASP A 39 7.62 -6.59 -5.01
CA ASP A 39 8.75 -7.54 -5.06
C ASP A 39 9.30 -7.87 -3.66
N LYS A 40 9.34 -6.89 -2.75
CA LYS A 40 9.86 -7.08 -1.38
C LYS A 40 8.82 -7.63 -0.40
N LEU A 41 7.54 -7.37 -0.67
CA LEU A 41 6.41 -7.80 0.11
C LEU A 41 5.67 -8.88 -0.68
N GLU A 42 6.31 -10.03 -0.84
CA GLU A 42 5.70 -11.18 -1.52
C GLU A 42 4.34 -11.52 -0.90
N GLY A 43 3.31 -11.60 -1.75
CA GLY A 43 1.93 -11.85 -1.33
C GLY A 43 1.15 -10.62 -0.84
N TRP A 44 1.75 -9.44 -0.83
CA TRP A 44 1.05 -8.17 -0.68
C TRP A 44 0.70 -7.57 -2.03
N LYS A 45 -0.55 -7.15 -2.18
CA LYS A 45 -1.02 -6.41 -3.35
C LYS A 45 -0.79 -4.92 -3.14
N VAL A 46 0.02 -4.28 -3.98
CA VAL A 46 0.27 -2.85 -3.86
C VAL A 46 -0.66 -2.07 -4.79
N THR A 47 -1.61 -1.32 -4.22
CA THR A 47 -2.52 -0.47 -4.99
C THR A 47 -2.08 0.99 -4.92
N VAL A 48 -2.13 1.67 -6.06
CA VAL A 48 -1.90 3.11 -6.13
C VAL A 48 -3.19 3.86 -5.81
N GLY A 49 -3.17 4.64 -4.74
CA GLY A 49 -4.24 5.53 -4.32
C GLY A 49 -4.14 6.94 -4.94
N PRO A 50 -4.99 7.87 -4.49
CA PRO A 50 -5.02 9.23 -5.01
C PRO A 50 -3.73 10.01 -4.70
N ARG A 51 -3.48 11.07 -5.45
CA ARG A 51 -2.35 12.00 -5.20
C ARG A 51 -2.55 12.82 -3.93
N GLU A 52 -3.80 13.10 -3.58
CA GLU A 52 -4.18 13.90 -2.41
C GLU A 52 -5.06 13.08 -1.46
N ALA A 53 -4.85 13.23 -0.16
CA ALA A 53 -5.58 12.49 0.87
C ALA A 53 -7.10 12.75 0.83
N ASN A 54 -7.51 13.93 0.35
CA ASN A 54 -8.93 14.28 0.15
C ASN A 54 -9.66 13.31 -0.82
N GLY A 55 -8.93 12.64 -1.71
CA GLY A 55 -9.49 11.65 -2.64
C GLY A 55 -9.69 10.26 -2.03
N LEU A 56 -9.15 9.97 -0.84
CA LEU A 56 -9.25 8.65 -0.19
C LEU A 56 -10.70 8.16 -0.01
N PRO A 57 -11.66 8.97 0.49
CA PRO A 57 -13.04 8.50 0.66
C PRO A 57 -13.70 8.09 -0.66
N ALA A 58 -13.45 8.80 -1.76
CA ALA A 58 -13.98 8.45 -3.07
C ALA A 58 -13.31 7.18 -3.63
N PHE A 59 -11.98 7.08 -3.48
CA PHE A 59 -11.21 5.91 -3.89
C PHE A 59 -11.65 4.63 -3.18
N LEU A 60 -11.81 4.67 -1.86
CA LEU A 60 -12.23 3.51 -1.07
C LEU A 60 -13.66 3.08 -1.41
N LYS A 61 -14.57 4.03 -1.62
CA LYS A 61 -15.94 3.72 -2.09
C LYS A 61 -15.95 3.03 -3.44
N ALA A 62 -15.15 3.49 -4.40
CA ALA A 62 -15.04 2.85 -5.71
C ALA A 62 -14.42 1.44 -5.66
N LYS A 63 -13.61 1.15 -4.64
CA LYS A 63 -12.95 -0.15 -4.43
C LYS A 63 -13.81 -1.20 -3.71
N THR A 64 -14.80 -0.75 -2.93
CA THR A 64 -15.66 -1.61 -2.09
C THR A 64 -17.07 -1.75 -2.67
N ALA A 65 -17.38 -0.99 -3.73
CA ALA A 65 -18.65 -1.05 -4.47
C ALA A 65 -18.68 -2.21 -5.47
#